data_AF-R7URR2-F1
#
_entry.id   AF-R7URR2-F1
#
_cell.length_a   1.000
_cell.length_b   1.000
_cell.length_c   1.000
_cell.angle_alpha   90.00
_cell.angle_beta   90.00
_cell.angle_gamma   90.00
#
_symmetry.space_group_name_H-M   'P 1'
#
loop_
_entity.id
_entity.type
_entity.pdbx_description
1 polymer ?
#
loop_
_entity_poly.entity_id
_entity_poly.type
_entity_poly.pdbx_seq_one_letter_code
_entity_poly.pdbx_strand_id
1 'polypeptide(L)'
;LSTRVCQSNGRWAGSLPTCEIKTCRDPGVPAHGSVLGSSFQFRKSLVFSCQTGYKLSGQSTLTCGANSRWNYPRPTCQIVLCPVPQTPPNGVVSSQGRSYQSVIYFSCKLGYGIQGNSRRTCQANTQWS
;
A
#
# COMPACT_ATOMS: atom_id res chain seq x y z
N LEU A 1 -12.32 19.24 -30.75
CA LEU A 1 -11.50 20.06 -31.68
C LEU A 1 -12.02 21.48 -31.59
N SER A 2 -11.12 22.46 -31.51
CA SER A 2 -11.49 23.89 -31.52
C SER A 2 -11.26 24.44 -32.92
N THR A 3 -12.24 25.14 -33.49
CA THR A 3 -12.19 25.68 -34.87
C THR A 3 -12.31 27.19 -34.84
N ARG A 4 -11.51 27.87 -35.68
CA ARG A 4 -11.56 29.32 -35.87
C ARG A 4 -12.02 29.64 -37.28
N VAL A 5 -12.72 30.77 -37.44
CA VAL A 5 -13.27 31.20 -38.73
C VAL A 5 -12.60 32.50 -39.15
N CYS A 6 -12.05 32.55 -40.36
CA CYS A 6 -11.51 33.78 -40.91
C CYS A 6 -12.67 34.67 -41.39
N GLN A 7 -12.71 35.92 -40.91
CA GLN A 7 -13.75 36.89 -41.27
C GLN A 7 -13.31 37.77 -42.45
N SER A 8 -14.28 38.42 -43.10
CA SER A 8 -14.05 39.33 -44.25
C SER A 8 -13.14 40.53 -43.94
N ASN A 9 -12.99 40.89 -42.66
CA ASN A 9 -12.07 41.93 -42.19
C ASN A 9 -10.61 41.44 -42.03
N GLY A 10 -10.31 40.20 -42.45
CA GLY A 10 -8.98 39.59 -42.35
C GLY A 10 -8.60 39.12 -40.94
N ARG A 11 -9.53 39.17 -39.97
CA ARG A 11 -9.29 38.71 -38.58
C ARG A 11 -9.93 37.34 -38.35
N TRP A 12 -9.28 36.55 -37.52
CA TRP A 12 -9.83 35.28 -37.06
C TRP A 12 -10.84 35.53 -35.93
N ALA A 13 -12.08 35.06 -36.11
CA ALA A 13 -13.10 35.05 -35.07
C ALA A 13 -12.72 34.09 -33.93
N GLY A 14 -13.03 34.49 -32.69
CA GLY A 14 -12.83 33.71 -31.47
C GLY A 14 -11.46 33.88 -30.80
N SER A 15 -11.36 33.44 -29.55
CA SER A 15 -10.12 33.42 -28.76
C SER A 15 -9.24 32.21 -29.07
N LEU A 16 -7.95 32.32 -28.77
CA LEU A 16 -7.04 31.17 -28.80
C LEU A 16 -7.43 30.17 -27.70
N PRO A 17 -7.44 28.85 -27.99
CA PRO A 17 -7.64 27.85 -26.94
C PRO A 17 -6.42 27.78 -26.01
N THR A 18 -6.67 27.48 -24.74
CA THR A 18 -5.62 27.23 -23.75
C THR A 18 -5.31 25.74 -23.68
N CYS A 19 -4.03 25.38 -23.72
CA CYS A 19 -3.56 24.01 -23.51
C CYS A 19 -3.05 23.85 -22.08
N GLU A 20 -3.87 23.29 -21.19
CA GLU A 20 -3.50 23.06 -19.80
C GLU A 20 -2.91 21.66 -19.59
N ILE A 21 -2.01 21.52 -18.61
CA ILE A 21 -1.47 20.22 -18.25
C ILE A 21 -2.57 19.34 -17.66
N LYS A 22 -2.66 18.11 -18.14
CA LYS A 22 -3.60 17.13 -17.59
C LYS A 22 -3.19 16.74 -16.17
N THR A 23 -4.15 16.71 -15.27
CA THR A 23 -4.00 16.29 -13.89
C THR A 23 -4.80 15.03 -13.63
N CYS A 24 -4.19 14.07 -12.95
CA CYS A 24 -4.84 12.88 -12.43
C CYS A 24 -5.59 13.23 -11.12
N ARG A 25 -6.60 12.43 -10.80
CA ARG A 25 -7.29 12.53 -9.51
C ARG A 25 -6.36 12.09 -8.38
N ASP A 26 -6.49 12.71 -7.22
CA ASP A 26 -5.77 12.27 -6.02
C ASP A 26 -6.15 10.81 -5.70
N PRO A 27 -5.19 9.87 -5.72
CA PRO A 27 -5.47 8.50 -5.34
C PRO A 27 -5.72 8.39 -3.83
N GLY A 28 -5.27 9.32 -3.00
CA GLY A 28 -5.32 9.25 -1.54
C GLY A 28 -4.28 8.28 -0.97
N VAL A 29 -4.22 8.21 0.36
CA VAL A 29 -3.23 7.40 1.09
C VAL A 29 -3.87 6.09 1.56
N PRO A 30 -3.26 4.91 1.30
CA PRO A 30 -3.76 3.65 1.83
C PRO A 30 -3.63 3.60 3.35
N ALA A 31 -4.57 2.92 4.01
CA ALA A 31 -4.49 2.67 5.46
C ALA A 31 -3.18 1.94 5.80
N HIS A 32 -2.53 2.34 6.90
CA HIS A 32 -1.21 1.85 7.31
C HIS A 32 -0.10 2.04 6.25
N GLY A 33 -0.26 3.03 5.36
CA GLY A 33 0.74 3.41 4.39
C GLY A 33 1.02 4.91 4.36
N SER A 34 1.96 5.28 3.51
CA SER A 34 2.34 6.66 3.23
C SER A 34 2.61 6.83 1.74
N VAL A 35 2.52 8.09 1.28
CA VAL A 35 2.77 8.47 -0.11
C VAL A 35 3.84 9.56 -0.14
N LEU A 36 4.78 9.42 -1.07
CA LEU A 36 5.79 10.40 -1.39
C LEU A 36 5.48 11.01 -2.77
N GLY A 37 5.36 12.33 -2.81
CA GLY A 37 4.98 13.09 -3.99
C GLY A 37 3.69 13.87 -3.77
N SER A 38 3.63 15.08 -4.30
CA SER A 38 2.50 16.02 -4.12
C SER A 38 1.92 16.54 -5.43
N SER A 39 2.46 16.10 -6.57
CA SER A 39 2.03 16.57 -7.89
C SER A 39 1.32 15.46 -8.65
N PHE A 40 0.11 15.76 -9.12
CA PHE A 40 -0.74 14.86 -9.89
C PHE A 40 -0.74 15.17 -11.39
N GLN A 41 0.20 15.99 -11.85
CA GLN A 41 0.31 16.39 -13.26
C GLN A 41 0.84 15.26 -14.14
N PHE A 42 0.58 15.33 -15.44
CA PHE A 42 1.11 14.40 -16.44
C PHE A 42 2.62 14.13 -16.25
N ARG A 43 3.01 12.85 -16.33
CA ARG A 43 4.37 12.31 -16.07
C ARG A 43 4.88 12.44 -14.63
N LYS A 44 4.12 13.00 -13.70
CA LYS A 44 4.48 12.96 -12.28
C LYS A 44 4.15 11.61 -11.68
N SER A 45 4.94 11.24 -10.69
CA SER A 45 4.85 9.95 -10.02
C SER A 45 4.67 10.11 -8.52
N LEU A 46 3.93 9.18 -7.94
CA LEU A 46 3.73 9.01 -6.51
C LEU A 46 4.34 7.67 -6.09
N VAL A 47 5.09 7.68 -5.00
CA VAL A 47 5.71 6.46 -4.44
C VAL A 47 5.00 6.13 -3.14
N PHE A 48 4.49 4.91 -3.03
CA PHE A 48 3.78 4.39 -1.88
C PHE A 48 4.67 3.46 -1.08
N SER A 49 4.56 3.56 0.25
CA SER A 49 5.20 2.66 1.19
C SER A 49 4.23 2.29 2.32
N CYS A 50 4.54 1.21 3.02
CA CYS A 50 3.73 0.72 4.14
C CYS A 50 4.48 0.88 5.46
N GLN A 51 3.73 1.06 6.54
CA GLN A 51 4.25 1.07 7.90
C GLN A 51 4.87 -0.28 8.27
N THR A 52 5.76 -0.29 9.27
CA THR A 52 6.36 -1.52 9.79
C THR A 52 5.28 -2.54 10.19
N GLY A 53 5.45 -3.80 9.77
CA GLY A 53 4.45 -4.85 10.00
C GLY A 53 3.37 -4.93 8.93
N TYR A 54 3.43 -4.10 7.89
CA TYR A 54 2.56 -4.16 6.72
C TYR A 54 3.38 -4.32 5.44
N LYS A 55 2.85 -5.10 4.50
CA LYS A 55 3.43 -5.35 3.18
C LYS A 55 2.58 -4.67 2.11
N LEU A 56 3.25 -4.02 1.16
CA LEU A 56 2.59 -3.37 0.03
C LEU A 56 2.08 -4.43 -0.97
N SER A 57 0.80 -4.34 -1.30
CA SER A 57 0.11 -5.17 -2.28
C SER A 57 -0.32 -4.30 -3.46
N GLY A 58 0.31 -4.54 -4.61
CA GLY A 58 0.17 -3.72 -5.83
C GLY A 58 1.49 -3.06 -6.23
N GLN A 59 1.40 -2.03 -7.08
CA GLN A 59 2.57 -1.29 -7.56
C GLN A 59 2.96 -0.20 -6.56
N SER A 60 4.24 -0.12 -6.21
CA SER A 60 4.77 0.91 -5.31
C SER A 60 4.80 2.31 -5.94
N THR A 61 4.79 2.42 -7.27
CA THR A 61 4.85 3.69 -7.97
C THR A 61 3.70 3.86 -8.96
N LEU A 62 2.96 4.95 -8.84
CA LEU A 62 1.92 5.35 -9.77
C LEU A 62 2.40 6.55 -10.58
N THR A 63 2.19 6.56 -11.89
CA THR A 63 2.54 7.67 -12.78
C THR A 63 1.32 8.17 -13.54
N CYS A 64 1.14 9.49 -13.59
CA CYS A 64 -0.01 10.10 -14.24
C CYS A 64 0.11 10.07 -15.77
N GLY A 65 -0.82 9.38 -16.43
CA GLY A 65 -0.86 9.19 -17.87
C GLY A 65 -1.54 10.33 -18.65
N ALA A 66 -1.41 10.28 -19.98
CA ALA A 66 -1.97 11.30 -20.89
C ALA A 66 -3.51 11.29 -20.97
N ASN A 67 -4.15 10.29 -20.38
CA ASN A 67 -5.61 10.14 -20.26
C ASN A 67 -6.16 10.67 -18.93
N SER A 68 -5.36 11.42 -18.16
CA SER A 68 -5.72 11.91 -16.82
C SER A 68 -6.04 10.77 -15.83
N ARG A 69 -5.44 9.59 -16.04
CA ARG A 69 -5.54 8.43 -15.15
C ARG A 69 -4.16 7.94 -14.76
N TRP A 70 -4.07 7.37 -13.57
CA TRP A 70 -2.88 6.65 -13.13
C TRP A 70 -2.69 5.38 -13.97
N ASN A 71 -1.43 5.01 -14.22
CA ASN A 71 -1.07 3.76 -14.89
C ASN A 71 -1.49 2.50 -14.10
N TYR A 72 -1.56 2.60 -12.76
CA TYR A 72 -1.98 1.53 -11.87
C TYR A 72 -3.01 2.04 -10.85
N PRO A 73 -3.87 1.15 -10.29
CA PRO A 73 -4.72 1.50 -9.16
C PRO A 73 -3.88 1.75 -7.91
N ARG A 74 -4.48 2.45 -6.93
CA ARG A 74 -3.85 2.69 -5.62
C ARG A 74 -3.53 1.34 -4.94
N PRO A 75 -2.30 1.13 -4.46
CA PRO A 75 -1.93 -0.10 -3.75
C PRO A 75 -2.59 -0.16 -2.36
N THR A 76 -2.55 -1.33 -1.73
CA THR A 76 -3.03 -1.52 -0.35
C THR A 76 -1.91 -2.04 0.55
N CYS A 77 -1.96 -1.70 1.83
CA CYS A 77 -1.02 -2.23 2.82
C CYS A 77 -1.71 -3.35 3.61
N GLN A 78 -1.17 -4.56 3.51
CA GLN A 78 -1.70 -5.74 4.18
C GLN A 78 -0.83 -6.10 5.36
N ILE A 79 -1.43 -6.33 6.53
CA ILE A 79 -0.68 -6.73 7.73
C ILE A 79 0.07 -8.05 7.46
N VAL A 80 1.33 -8.14 7.88
CA VAL A 80 2.09 -9.37 7.72
C VAL A 80 1.54 -10.44 8.66
N LEU A 81 1.54 -11.68 8.17
CA LEU A 81 1.12 -12.86 8.92
C LEU A 81 2.34 -13.76 9.14
N CYS A 82 2.55 -14.17 10.38
CA CYS A 82 3.52 -15.19 10.72
C CYS A 82 2.99 -16.59 10.36
N PRO A 83 3.89 -17.58 10.17
CA PRO A 83 3.52 -18.97 9.96
C PRO A 83 2.60 -19.50 11.06
N VAL A 84 1.81 -20.52 10.72
CA VAL A 84 1.04 -21.25 11.74
C VAL A 84 2.01 -21.76 12.81
N PRO A 85 1.80 -21.43 14.09
CA PRO A 85 2.64 -21.93 15.17
C PRO A 85 2.68 -23.46 15.18
N GLN A 86 3.88 -24.02 15.18
CA GLN A 86 4.05 -25.46 15.38
C GLN A 86 3.88 -25.80 16.85
N THR A 87 3.18 -26.89 17.13
CA THR A 87 3.00 -27.37 18.51
C THR A 87 4.18 -28.26 18.90
N PRO A 88 4.93 -27.92 19.97
CA PRO A 88 6.03 -28.76 20.44
C PRO A 88 5.52 -30.13 20.91
N PRO A 89 6.33 -31.19 20.83
CA PRO A 89 6.01 -32.47 21.45
C PRO A 89 5.68 -32.30 22.93
N ASN A 90 4.58 -32.92 23.40
CA ASN A 90 4.05 -32.77 24.76
C ASN A 90 3.71 -31.33 25.19
N GLY A 91 3.62 -30.40 24.24
CA GLY A 91 3.19 -29.03 24.44
C GLY A 91 1.77 -28.77 23.92
N VAL A 92 1.26 -27.60 24.27
CA VAL A 92 0.01 -27.01 23.77
C VAL A 92 0.30 -25.56 23.42
N VAL A 93 -0.23 -25.11 22.28
CA VAL A 93 -0.11 -23.71 21.83
C VAL A 93 -1.46 -23.02 21.92
N SER A 94 -1.47 -21.85 22.55
CA SER A 94 -2.59 -20.91 22.52
C SER A 94 -2.20 -19.68 21.72
N SER A 95 -3.06 -19.19 20.84
CA SER A 95 -2.80 -17.99 20.02
C SER A 95 -4.02 -17.10 19.96
N GLN A 96 -3.79 -15.78 19.97
CA GLN A 96 -4.83 -14.78 19.68
C GLN A 96 -4.87 -14.36 18.20
N GLY A 97 -3.97 -14.92 17.37
CA GLY A 97 -3.81 -14.53 15.98
C GLY A 97 -2.40 -14.80 15.47
N ARG A 98 -2.17 -14.43 14.21
CA ARG A 98 -0.87 -14.58 13.52
C ARG A 98 -0.39 -13.27 12.89
N SER A 99 -1.10 -12.17 13.10
CA SER A 99 -0.71 -10.87 12.56
C SER A 99 0.48 -10.30 13.30
N TYR A 100 1.16 -9.31 12.69
CA TYR A 100 2.21 -8.55 13.35
C TYR A 100 1.81 -8.14 14.79
N GLN A 101 2.73 -8.32 15.74
CA GLN A 101 2.55 -8.13 17.18
C GLN A 101 1.58 -9.10 17.89
N SER A 102 0.97 -10.06 17.18
CA SER A 102 0.27 -11.17 17.84
C SER A 102 1.24 -11.97 18.69
N VAL A 103 0.75 -12.47 19.84
CA VAL A 103 1.52 -13.30 20.76
C VAL A 103 0.92 -14.70 20.81
N ILE A 104 1.80 -15.70 20.80
CA ILE A 104 1.45 -17.09 21.06
C ILE A 104 2.06 -17.53 22.39
N TYR A 105 1.37 -18.43 23.09
CA TYR A 105 1.76 -18.98 24.37
C TYR A 105 1.94 -20.49 24.26
N PHE A 106 3.05 -20.99 24.80
CA PHE A 106 3.35 -22.40 24.91
C PHE A 106 3.14 -22.85 26.36
N SER A 107 2.48 -23.98 26.50
CA SER A 107 2.27 -24.65 27.79
C SER A 107 2.58 -26.14 27.63
N CYS A 108 2.94 -26.81 28.72
CA CYS A 108 3.27 -28.23 28.72
C CYS A 108 2.08 -29.05 29.21
N LYS A 109 1.93 -30.27 28.69
CA LYS A 109 0.98 -31.25 29.21
C LYS A 109 1.37 -31.68 30.63
N LEU A 110 0.42 -32.27 31.37
CA LEU A 110 0.65 -32.75 32.73
C LEU A 110 1.88 -33.67 32.80
N GLY A 111 2.75 -33.44 33.79
CA GLY A 111 4.00 -34.18 33.97
C GLY A 111 5.20 -33.65 33.19
N TYR A 112 5.04 -32.62 32.36
CA TYR A 112 6.13 -31.97 31.61
C TYR A 112 6.36 -30.53 32.09
N GLY A 113 7.63 -30.14 32.18
CA GLY A 113 8.03 -28.76 32.51
C GLY A 113 8.45 -27.97 31.27
N ILE A 114 8.15 -26.68 31.24
CA ILE A 114 8.59 -25.80 30.16
C ILE A 114 10.07 -25.43 30.35
N GLN A 115 10.85 -25.50 29.29
CA GLN A 115 12.23 -25.00 29.26
C GLN A 115 12.35 -23.94 28.17
N GLY A 116 12.84 -22.76 28.55
CA GLY A 116 12.98 -21.62 27.65
C GLY A 116 11.77 -20.67 27.66
N ASN A 117 11.57 -19.95 26.56
CA ASN A 117 10.57 -18.90 26.48
C ASN A 117 9.16 -19.47 26.23
N SER A 118 8.22 -19.16 27.12
CA SER A 118 6.83 -19.60 27.04
C SER A 118 5.98 -18.77 26.08
N ARG A 119 6.51 -17.68 25.52
CA ARG A 119 5.78 -16.83 24.57
C ARG A 119 6.63 -16.45 23.37
N ARG A 120 5.99 -16.30 22.22
CA ARG A 120 6.62 -15.73 21.03
C ARG A 120 5.74 -14.67 20.40
N THR A 121 6.36 -13.64 19.84
CA THR A 121 5.67 -12.51 19.21
C THR A 121 5.92 -12.53 17.72
N CYS A 122 4.88 -12.27 16.92
CA CYS A 122 5.00 -12.18 15.47
C CYS A 122 5.72 -10.89 15.07
N GLN A 123 6.86 -11.02 14.41
CA GLN A 123 7.71 -9.92 13.99
C GLN A 123 7.40 -9.46 12.55
N ALA A 124 7.89 -8.27 12.20
CA ALA A 124 7.65 -7.67 10.88
C ALA A 124 8.32 -8.45 9.72
N ASN A 125 9.33 -9.27 10.02
CA ASN A 125 10.02 -10.15 9.08
C ASN A 125 9.27 -11.48 8.82
N THR A 126 8.00 -11.59 9.23
CA THR A 126 7.17 -12.81 9.13
C THR A 126 7.69 -14.00 9.94
N GLN A 127 8.43 -13.75 11.04
CA GLN A 127 8.94 -14.79 11.92
C GLN A 127 8.47 -14.59 13.38
N TRP A 128 8.46 -15.69 14.13
CA TRP A 128 8.22 -15.66 15.57
C TRP A 128 9.54 -15.43 16.31
N SER A 129 9.54 -14.56 17.33
CA SER A 129 10.70 -14.27 18.20
C SER A 129 11.21 -15.47 18.98
#